data_AF-F5Y786-F1
#
_entry.id   AF-F5Y786-F1
#
_cell.length_a   1.000
_cell.length_b   1.000
_cell.length_c   1.000
_cell.angle_alpha   90.00
_cell.angle_beta   90.00
_cell.angle_gamma   90.00
#
_symmetry.space_group_name_H-M   'P 1'
#
loop_
_entity.id
_entity.type
_entity.pdbx_description
1 polymer ?
#
loop_
_entity_poly.entity_id
_entity_poly.type
_entity_poly.pdbx_seq_one_letter_code
_entity_poly.pdbx_strand_id
1 'polypeptide(L)'
;MLGPIVNAAAIVVCALVGVFLVRGIPERFEEITKKAIGLSIIYVGIKGALDNQRVLLLIMSMVAGAVIGELINIDKWMNRLGSWAERRMGMSGGTFAKGFVSASILFCTGSMAIVGSMQSGLLGNHETLFAKSILDGSISIVFGASMGIGVVFSAIPVFVYQAGIALASMAVRDLLTPDIVREMSAVGSLLVAAIGINFLGVKEIRVANLIPAIFIPWAYIAFEAAVLK
;
A
#
# COMPACT_ATOMS: atom_id res chain seq x y z
N MET A 1 16.88 -7.20 3.77
CA MET A 1 16.34 -5.98 4.43
C MET A 1 16.64 -4.67 3.70
N LEU A 2 17.49 -4.67 2.66
CA LEU A 2 17.85 -3.44 1.97
C LEU A 2 16.67 -2.79 1.24
N GLY A 3 15.79 -3.59 0.63
CA GLY A 3 14.58 -3.09 -0.05
C GLY A 3 13.67 -2.21 0.82
N PRO A 4 13.19 -2.69 2.00
CA PRO A 4 12.34 -1.88 2.88
C PRO A 4 13.00 -0.58 3.35
N ILE A 5 14.31 -0.61 3.62
CA ILE A 5 15.08 0.57 4.03
C ILE A 5 15.10 1.60 2.89
N VAL A 6 15.42 1.17 1.66
CA VAL A 6 15.50 2.05 0.50
C VAL A 6 14.14 2.66 0.18
N ASN A 7 13.05 1.89 0.28
CA ASN A 7 11.70 2.42 0.05
C ASN A 7 11.31 3.47 1.10
N ALA A 8 11.53 3.18 2.39
CA ALA A 8 11.25 4.13 3.46
C ALA A 8 12.08 5.41 3.33
N ALA A 9 13.37 5.29 2.98
CA ALA A 9 14.25 6.42 2.74
C ALA A 9 13.79 7.26 1.54
N ALA A 10 13.38 6.61 0.44
CA ALA A 10 12.84 7.29 -0.74
C ALA A 10 11.59 8.10 -0.38
N ILE A 11 10.64 7.53 0.37
CA ILE A 11 9.45 8.24 0.86
C ILE A 11 9.84 9.47 1.69
N VAL A 12 10.75 9.33 2.65
CA VAL A 12 11.19 10.45 3.50
C VAL A 12 11.81 11.56 2.68
N VAL A 13 12.81 11.24 1.84
CA VAL A 13 13.55 12.23 1.04
C VAL A 13 12.61 12.93 0.06
N CYS A 14 11.82 12.17 -0.69
CA CYS A 14 10.91 12.72 -1.68
C CYS A 14 9.76 13.52 -1.04
N ALA A 15 9.20 13.07 0.08
CA ALA A 15 8.18 13.83 0.81
C ALA A 15 8.75 15.15 1.34
N LEU A 16 9.98 15.17 1.88
CA LEU A 16 10.64 16.41 2.31
C LEU A 16 10.87 17.36 1.14
N VAL A 17 11.32 16.84 -0.02
CA VAL A 17 11.44 17.62 -1.25
C VAL A 17 10.10 18.24 -1.63
N GLY A 18 9.01 17.45 -1.64
CA GLY A 18 7.66 17.94 -1.88
C GLY A 18 7.25 19.05 -0.91
N VAL A 19 7.45 18.82 0.40
CA VAL A 19 7.04 19.73 1.47
C VAL A 19 7.82 21.05 1.46
N PHE A 20 9.10 21.06 1.08
CA PHE A 20 9.95 22.25 1.23
C PHE A 20 10.31 22.93 -0.09
N LEU A 21 10.54 22.16 -1.16
CA LEU A 21 11.01 22.69 -2.45
C LEU A 21 9.87 22.98 -3.43
N VAL A 22 8.72 22.32 -3.26
CA VAL A 22 7.55 22.46 -4.15
C VAL A 22 6.41 23.24 -3.48
N ARG A 23 6.69 24.00 -2.41
CA ARG A 23 5.67 24.76 -1.67
C ARG A 23 4.92 25.74 -2.57
N GLY A 24 3.60 25.84 -2.37
CA GLY A 24 2.77 26.88 -3.00
C GLY A 24 2.28 26.53 -4.40
N ILE A 25 2.10 25.24 -4.71
CA ILE A 25 1.43 24.81 -5.93
C ILE A 25 0.00 25.39 -5.94
N PRO A 26 -0.42 26.12 -6.99
CA PRO A 26 -1.80 26.57 -7.12
C PRO A 26 -2.77 25.37 -7.11
N GLU A 27 -3.93 25.49 -6.46
CA GLU A 27 -4.91 24.40 -6.29
C GLU A 27 -5.24 23.67 -7.61
N ARG A 28 -5.31 24.39 -8.74
CA ARG A 28 -5.51 23.79 -10.07
C ARG A 28 -4.46 22.74 -10.45
N PHE A 29 -3.20 22.98 -10.09
CA PHE A 29 -2.08 22.09 -10.39
C PHE A 29 -2.05 20.93 -9.41
N GLU A 30 -2.40 21.15 -8.15
CA GLU A 30 -2.59 20.08 -7.18
C GLU A 30 -3.70 19.11 -7.64
N GLU A 31 -4.83 19.64 -8.08
CA GLU A 31 -5.98 18.83 -8.52
C GLU A 31 -5.67 18.00 -9.76
N ILE A 32 -5.06 18.59 -10.81
CA ILE A 32 -4.69 17.84 -12.01
C ILE A 32 -3.60 16.80 -11.73
N THR A 33 -2.65 17.10 -10.85
CA THR A 33 -1.58 16.16 -10.49
C THR A 33 -2.15 14.99 -9.69
N LYS A 34 -3.08 15.23 -8.75
CA LYS A 34 -3.82 14.16 -8.06
C LYS A 34 -4.57 13.26 -9.04
N LYS A 35 -5.23 13.84 -10.05
CA LYS A 35 -5.93 13.07 -11.10
C LYS A 35 -4.95 12.24 -11.94
N ALA A 36 -3.82 12.82 -12.36
CA ALA A 36 -2.80 12.12 -13.13
C ALA A 36 -2.19 10.95 -12.33
N ILE A 37 -1.92 11.14 -11.04
CA ILE A 37 -1.47 10.07 -10.13
C ILE A 37 -2.56 9.01 -9.98
N GLY A 38 -3.82 9.40 -9.76
CA GLY A 38 -4.94 8.48 -9.67
C GLY A 38 -5.05 7.57 -10.90
N LEU A 39 -4.95 8.14 -12.11
CA LEU A 39 -4.93 7.38 -13.37
C LEU A 39 -3.73 6.43 -13.44
N SER A 40 -2.55 6.88 -13.04
CA SER A 40 -1.33 6.06 -13.05
C SER A 40 -1.44 4.88 -12.09
N ILE A 41 -1.99 5.10 -10.90
CA ILE A 41 -2.25 4.08 -9.88
C ILE A 41 -3.28 3.06 -10.40
N ILE A 42 -4.37 3.51 -11.04
CA ILE A 42 -5.37 2.62 -11.66
C ILE A 42 -4.70 1.74 -12.72
N TYR A 43 -3.89 2.33 -13.62
CA TYR A 43 -3.19 1.57 -14.64
C TYR A 43 -2.27 0.49 -14.05
N VAL A 44 -1.45 0.83 -13.06
CA VAL A 44 -0.56 -0.12 -12.38
C VAL A 44 -1.37 -1.22 -11.69
N GLY A 45 -2.46 -0.86 -11.01
CA GLY A 45 -3.34 -1.80 -10.32
C GLY A 45 -4.04 -2.77 -11.26
N ILE A 46 -4.61 -2.28 -12.38
CA ILE A 46 -5.23 -3.13 -13.40
C ILE A 46 -4.19 -4.04 -14.04
N LYS A 47 -3.04 -3.49 -14.47
CA LYS A 47 -1.96 -4.28 -15.08
C LYS A 47 -1.53 -5.42 -14.16
N GLY A 48 -1.31 -5.14 -12.88
CA GLY A 48 -0.92 -6.16 -11.91
C GLY A 48 -2.03 -7.15 -11.54
N ALA A 49 -3.31 -6.76 -11.65
CA ALA A 49 -4.43 -7.66 -11.44
C ALA A 49 -4.65 -8.62 -12.62
N LEU A 50 -4.24 -8.23 -13.84
CA LEU A 50 -4.34 -9.07 -15.03
C LEU A 50 -3.34 -10.24 -15.05
N ASP A 51 -2.28 -10.19 -14.24
CA ASP A 51 -1.35 -11.33 -14.06
C ASP A 51 -1.98 -12.50 -13.26
N ASN A 52 -3.24 -12.39 -12.85
CA ASN A 52 -4.00 -13.42 -12.15
C ASN A 52 -4.22 -14.68 -13.00
N GLN A 53 -4.14 -15.86 -12.39
CA GLN A 53 -4.48 -17.13 -13.05
C GLN A 53 -5.73 -17.81 -12.48
N ARG A 54 -6.21 -17.43 -11.29
CA ARG A 54 -7.41 -17.99 -10.65
C ARG A 54 -8.46 -16.90 -10.37
N VAL A 55 -9.16 -16.46 -11.42
CA VAL A 55 -10.13 -15.34 -11.34
C VAL A 55 -11.21 -15.56 -10.27
N LEU A 56 -11.72 -16.80 -10.12
CA LEU A 56 -12.68 -17.14 -9.08
C LEU A 56 -12.12 -16.92 -7.67
N LEU A 57 -10.86 -17.28 -7.44
CA LEU A 57 -10.19 -17.08 -6.16
C LEU A 57 -10.04 -15.59 -5.87
N LEU A 58 -9.70 -14.77 -6.87
CA LEU A 58 -9.63 -13.30 -6.73
C LEU A 58 -10.99 -12.72 -6.33
N ILE A 59 -12.08 -13.09 -7.01
CA ILE A 59 -13.43 -12.60 -6.70
C ILE A 59 -13.82 -13.00 -5.27
N MET A 60 -13.63 -14.26 -4.90
CA MET A 60 -13.92 -14.77 -3.55
C MET A 60 -13.08 -14.06 -2.49
N SER A 61 -11.81 -13.79 -2.78
CA SER A 61 -10.90 -13.07 -1.88
C SER A 61 -11.38 -11.66 -1.61
N MET A 62 -11.83 -10.94 -2.65
CA MET A 62 -12.38 -9.59 -2.50
C MET A 62 -13.64 -9.58 -1.65
N VAL A 63 -14.57 -10.50 -1.87
CA VAL A 63 -15.83 -10.58 -1.10
C VAL A 63 -15.56 -10.97 0.35
N ALA A 64 -14.83 -12.06 0.58
CA ALA A 64 -14.54 -12.54 1.93
C ALA A 64 -13.70 -11.52 2.72
N GLY A 65 -12.69 -10.94 2.05
CA GLY A 65 -11.84 -9.90 2.63
C GLY A 65 -12.61 -8.64 3.01
N ALA A 66 -13.56 -8.19 2.18
CA ALA A 66 -14.41 -7.06 2.49
C ALA A 66 -15.32 -7.31 3.70
N VAL A 67 -15.92 -8.49 3.81
CA VAL A 67 -16.75 -8.86 4.97
C VAL A 67 -15.91 -8.87 6.24
N ILE A 68 -14.76 -9.55 6.22
CA ILE A 68 -13.85 -9.64 7.38
C ILE A 68 -13.36 -8.24 7.78
N GLY A 69 -12.92 -7.44 6.82
CA GLY A 69 -12.36 -6.13 7.12
C GLY A 69 -13.41 -5.08 7.51
N GLU A 70 -14.65 -5.18 7.04
CA GLU A 70 -15.74 -4.33 7.53
C GLU A 70 -16.16 -4.71 8.95
N LEU A 71 -16.15 -6.00 9.31
CA LEU A 71 -16.39 -6.46 10.69
C LEU A 71 -15.32 -5.94 11.66
N ILE A 72 -14.05 -5.94 11.26
CA ILE A 72 -12.93 -5.42 12.06
C ILE A 72 -12.90 -3.88 12.04
N ASN A 73 -13.36 -3.29 10.93
CA ASN A 73 -13.35 -1.87 10.63
C ASN A 73 -11.94 -1.24 10.74
N ILE A 74 -11.03 -1.78 9.92
CA ILE A 74 -9.61 -1.39 9.86
C ILE A 74 -9.46 0.11 9.58
N ASP A 75 -10.30 0.66 8.71
CA ASP A 75 -10.34 2.08 8.37
C ASP A 75 -10.53 2.97 9.62
N LYS A 76 -11.44 2.59 10.52
CA LYS A 76 -11.68 3.30 11.78
C LYS A 76 -10.46 3.26 12.70
N TRP A 77 -9.75 2.14 12.76
CA TRP A 77 -8.51 2.02 13.53
C TRP A 77 -7.41 2.92 12.97
N MET A 78 -7.23 2.92 11.65
CA MET A 78 -6.22 3.77 10.99
C MET A 78 -6.52 5.27 11.21
N ASN A 79 -7.79 5.67 11.07
CA ASN A 79 -8.21 7.04 11.34
C ASN A 79 -7.94 7.44 12.81
N ARG A 80 -8.23 6.56 13.77
CA ARG A 80 -7.91 6.80 15.20
C ARG A 80 -6.41 6.95 15.43
N LEU A 81 -5.58 6.11 14.80
CA LEU A 81 -4.13 6.21 14.88
C LEU A 81 -3.62 7.53 14.30
N GLY A 82 -4.17 7.96 13.15
CA GLY A 82 -3.87 9.25 12.54
C GLY A 82 -4.21 10.42 13.45
N SER A 83 -5.42 10.43 14.03
CA SER A 83 -5.85 11.48 14.98
C SER A 83 -5.03 11.48 16.27
N TRP A 84 -4.62 10.31 16.76
CA TRP A 84 -3.75 10.20 17.93
C TRP A 84 -2.35 10.77 17.65
N ALA A 85 -1.77 10.46 16.49
CA ALA A 85 -0.47 10.97 16.08
C ALA A 85 -0.50 12.50 15.89
N GLU A 86 -1.55 13.03 15.26
CA GLU A 86 -1.75 14.47 15.06
C GLU A 86 -1.79 15.22 16.41
N ARG A 87 -2.59 14.73 17.37
CA ARG A 87 -2.67 15.32 18.72
C ARG A 87 -1.32 15.30 19.44
N ARG A 88 -0.57 14.21 19.32
CA ARG A 88 0.72 14.05 20.02
C ARG A 88 1.81 14.95 19.45
N MET A 89 1.70 15.36 18.19
CA MET A 89 2.63 16.30 17.54
C MET A 89 2.18 17.76 17.66
N GLY A 90 1.09 18.05 18.37
CA GLY A 90 0.62 19.42 18.59
C GLY A 90 0.17 20.13 17.32
N MET A 91 -0.14 19.38 16.25
CA MET A 91 -0.61 19.93 14.98
C MET A 91 -2.14 20.00 14.99
N SER A 92 -2.69 21.11 14.52
CA SER A 92 -4.13 21.32 14.38
C SER A 92 -4.46 21.65 12.92
N GLY A 93 -5.41 20.94 12.32
CA GLY A 93 -5.95 21.30 11.01
C GLY A 93 -6.28 20.12 10.08
N GLY A 94 -6.06 18.87 10.49
CA GLY A 94 -6.44 17.67 9.73
C GLY A 94 -5.55 17.36 8.52
N THR A 95 -4.80 18.32 7.99
CA THR A 95 -3.90 18.13 6.84
C THR A 95 -2.79 17.11 7.15
N PHE A 96 -2.24 17.14 8.38
CA PHE A 96 -1.26 16.15 8.82
C PHE A 96 -1.84 14.73 8.80
N ALA A 97 -2.94 14.50 9.51
CA ALA A 97 -3.57 13.18 9.60
C ALA A 97 -4.00 12.68 8.23
N LYS A 98 -4.55 13.56 7.38
CA LYS A 98 -4.92 13.23 6.01
C LYS A 98 -3.72 12.77 5.18
N GLY A 99 -2.60 13.52 5.22
CA GLY A 99 -1.38 13.17 4.51
C GLY A 99 -0.77 11.86 5.00
N PHE A 100 -0.68 11.69 6.32
CA PHE A 100 -0.17 10.46 6.95
C PHE A 100 -1.02 9.24 6.58
N VAL A 101 -2.33 9.28 6.86
CA VAL A 101 -3.23 8.14 6.64
C VAL A 101 -3.31 7.78 5.15
N SER A 102 -3.51 8.76 4.27
CA SER A 102 -3.64 8.50 2.83
C SER A 102 -2.37 7.88 2.25
N ALA A 103 -1.20 8.42 2.60
CA ALA A 103 0.09 7.90 2.13
C ALA A 103 0.37 6.51 2.71
N SER A 104 0.13 6.29 4.01
CA SER A 104 0.33 4.98 4.63
C SER A 104 -0.54 3.89 4.02
N ILE A 105 -1.84 4.16 3.77
CA ILE A 105 -2.72 3.20 3.11
C ILE A 105 -2.18 2.90 1.71
N LEU A 106 -1.91 3.93 0.90
CA LEU A 106 -1.43 3.76 -0.46
C LEU A 106 -0.13 2.96 -0.54
N PHE A 107 0.85 3.29 0.29
CA PHE A 107 2.17 2.65 0.24
C PHE A 107 2.16 1.22 0.81
N CYS A 108 1.37 0.95 1.86
CA CYS A 108 1.31 -0.38 2.49
C CYS A 108 0.40 -1.38 1.75
N THR A 109 -0.66 -0.93 1.08
CA THR A 109 -1.62 -1.83 0.40
C THR A 109 -1.14 -2.35 -0.95
N GLY A 110 -0.04 -1.81 -1.48
CA GLY A 110 0.55 -2.31 -2.71
C GLY A 110 0.94 -3.78 -2.60
N SER A 111 0.52 -4.59 -3.57
CA SER A 111 0.98 -5.98 -3.76
C SER A 111 2.50 -6.10 -3.75
N MET A 112 3.18 -5.14 -4.39
CA MET A 112 4.64 -5.01 -4.39
C MET A 112 5.24 -4.78 -2.99
N ALA A 113 4.48 -4.23 -2.03
CA ALA A 113 4.94 -4.09 -0.65
C ALA A 113 5.06 -5.46 0.01
N ILE A 114 4.06 -6.33 -0.17
CA ILE A 114 4.03 -7.67 0.44
C ILE A 114 5.00 -8.60 -0.28
N VAL A 115 4.82 -8.74 -1.60
CA VAL A 115 5.61 -9.66 -2.42
C VAL A 115 7.06 -9.21 -2.52
N GLY A 116 7.30 -7.91 -2.71
CA GLY A 116 8.66 -7.38 -2.72
C GLY A 116 9.34 -7.55 -1.36
N SER A 117 8.62 -7.42 -0.24
CA SER A 117 9.19 -7.69 1.09
C SER A 117 9.52 -9.16 1.30
N MET A 118 8.64 -10.06 0.86
CA MET A 118 8.90 -11.49 0.89
C MET A 118 10.09 -11.89 0.02
N GLN A 119 10.17 -11.44 -1.24
CA GLN A 119 11.31 -11.71 -2.12
C GLN A 119 12.62 -11.15 -1.55
N SER A 120 12.56 -9.95 -0.99
CA SER A 120 13.68 -9.28 -0.32
C SER A 120 14.14 -10.00 0.95
N GLY A 121 13.24 -10.66 1.67
CA GLY A 121 13.55 -11.47 2.85
C GLY A 121 14.05 -12.87 2.50
N LEU A 122 13.40 -13.54 1.55
CA LEU A 122 13.62 -14.95 1.20
C LEU A 122 14.78 -15.17 0.23
N LEU A 123 14.88 -14.34 -0.80
CA LEU A 123 15.78 -14.54 -1.93
C LEU A 123 16.91 -13.50 -1.95
N GLY A 124 16.87 -12.52 -1.04
CA GLY A 124 17.71 -11.33 -1.11
C GLY A 124 17.46 -10.48 -2.37
N ASN A 125 16.38 -10.74 -3.11
CA ASN A 125 16.04 -9.98 -4.31
C ASN A 125 15.25 -8.72 -3.92
N HIS A 126 15.84 -7.56 -4.19
CA HIS A 126 15.29 -6.25 -3.82
C HIS A 126 14.67 -5.50 -5.00
N GLU A 127 14.70 -6.05 -6.21
CA GLU A 127 14.31 -5.38 -7.45
C GLU A 127 12.88 -4.82 -7.39
N THR A 128 11.92 -5.61 -6.91
CA THR A 128 10.52 -5.19 -6.76
C THR A 128 10.36 -4.03 -5.77
N LEU A 129 11.12 -4.03 -4.66
CA LEU A 129 11.08 -2.93 -3.69
C LEU A 129 11.82 -1.69 -4.19
N PHE A 130 12.85 -1.83 -5.02
CA PHE A 130 13.49 -0.69 -5.69
C PHE A 130 12.57 -0.04 -6.70
N ALA A 131 11.88 -0.83 -7.53
CA ALA A 131 10.85 -0.31 -8.43
C ALA A 131 9.75 0.42 -7.64
N LYS A 132 9.31 -0.16 -6.51
CA LYS A 132 8.37 0.49 -5.59
C LYS A 132 8.92 1.80 -4.99
N SER A 133 10.20 1.87 -4.67
CA SER A 133 10.84 3.08 -4.12
C SER A 133 10.75 4.27 -5.08
N ILE A 134 10.86 4.01 -6.38
CA ILE A 134 10.68 5.06 -7.41
C ILE A 134 9.21 5.50 -7.45
N LEU A 135 8.26 4.55 -7.41
CA LEU A 135 6.83 4.84 -7.42
C LEU A 135 6.40 5.61 -6.16
N ASP A 136 6.60 5.03 -4.98
CA ASP A 136 6.24 5.63 -3.69
C ASP A 136 6.98 6.96 -3.49
N GLY A 137 8.26 7.06 -3.89
CA GLY A 137 9.04 8.29 -3.86
C GLY A 137 8.40 9.39 -4.72
N SER A 138 8.14 9.12 -6.00
CA SER A 138 7.51 10.12 -6.90
C SER A 138 6.14 10.59 -6.40
N ILE A 139 5.31 9.68 -5.89
CA ILE A 139 4.01 10.00 -5.27
C ILE A 139 4.21 10.85 -4.01
N SER A 140 5.23 10.53 -3.20
CA SER A 140 5.55 11.26 -1.97
C SER A 140 5.96 12.71 -2.23
N ILE A 141 6.61 13.04 -3.35
CA ILE A 141 6.89 14.44 -3.73
C ILE A 141 5.57 15.20 -3.87
N VAL A 142 4.64 14.65 -4.63
CA VAL A 142 3.37 15.33 -4.90
C VAL A 142 2.51 15.41 -3.64
N PHE A 143 2.44 14.32 -2.88
CA PHE A 143 1.66 14.31 -1.64
C PHE A 143 2.29 15.23 -0.60
N GLY A 144 3.61 15.28 -0.51
CA GLY A 144 4.32 16.20 0.39
C GLY A 144 4.02 17.66 0.05
N ALA A 145 3.98 18.01 -1.24
CA ALA A 145 3.63 19.36 -1.69
C ALA A 145 2.16 19.72 -1.43
N SER A 146 1.26 18.74 -1.52
CA SER A 146 -0.20 18.93 -1.46
C SER A 146 -0.79 18.77 -0.04
N MET A 147 -0.31 17.77 0.70
CA MET A 147 -0.84 17.33 2.01
C MET A 147 0.16 17.56 3.16
N GLY A 148 1.34 18.12 2.86
CA GLY A 148 2.30 18.56 3.87
C GLY A 148 3.08 17.43 4.56
N ILE A 149 3.65 17.78 5.72
CA ILE A 149 4.66 16.97 6.43
C ILE A 149 4.14 15.59 6.89
N GLY A 150 2.81 15.40 6.99
CA GLY A 150 2.21 14.11 7.39
C GLY A 150 2.65 12.93 6.53
N VAL A 151 2.95 13.20 5.25
CA VAL A 151 3.41 12.20 4.29
C VAL A 151 4.77 11.61 4.66
N VAL A 152 5.67 12.42 5.24
CA VAL A 152 7.00 11.96 5.68
C VAL A 152 6.87 10.84 6.73
N PHE A 153 5.91 10.99 7.64
CA PHE A 153 5.67 10.01 8.71
C PHE A 153 5.05 8.71 8.22
N SER A 154 4.51 8.67 6.99
CA SER A 154 4.02 7.43 6.40
C SER A 154 5.13 6.40 6.14
N ALA A 155 6.40 6.84 6.08
CA ALA A 155 7.55 5.95 5.99
C ALA A 155 7.65 4.99 7.19
N ILE A 156 7.15 5.38 8.37
CA ILE A 156 7.19 4.55 9.58
C ILE A 156 6.33 3.29 9.41
N PRO A 157 5.00 3.38 9.20
CA PRO A 157 4.19 2.18 9.01
C PRO A 157 4.61 1.39 7.77
N VAL A 158 5.08 2.04 6.70
CA VAL A 158 5.61 1.35 5.51
C VAL A 158 6.83 0.51 5.86
N PHE A 159 7.80 1.10 6.57
CA PHE A 159 9.00 0.41 7.00
C PHE A 159 8.65 -0.75 7.92
N VAL A 160 7.85 -0.51 8.97
CA VAL A 160 7.45 -1.55 9.93
C VAL A 160 6.75 -2.71 9.22
N TYR A 161 5.83 -2.40 8.31
CA TYR A 161 5.10 -3.40 7.54
C TYR A 161 6.02 -4.22 6.63
N GLN A 162 6.83 -3.56 5.81
CA GLN A 162 7.72 -4.22 4.86
C GLN A 162 8.87 -4.98 5.55
N ALA A 163 9.47 -4.39 6.58
CA ALA A 163 10.52 -5.01 7.38
C ALA A 163 9.97 -6.22 8.14
N GLY A 164 8.79 -6.10 8.74
CA GLY A 164 8.11 -7.19 9.44
C GLY A 164 7.85 -8.38 8.51
N ILE A 165 7.32 -8.13 7.31
CA ILE A 165 7.09 -9.19 6.32
C ILE A 165 8.41 -9.78 5.83
N ALA A 166 9.43 -8.97 5.54
CA ALA A 166 10.73 -9.45 5.09
C ALA A 166 11.38 -10.37 6.15
N LEU A 167 11.31 -10.02 7.43
CA LEU A 167 11.80 -10.85 8.52
C LEU A 167 10.96 -12.12 8.71
N ALA A 168 9.63 -11.99 8.75
CA ALA A 168 8.72 -13.12 8.93
C ALA A 168 8.79 -14.12 7.77
N SER A 169 9.05 -13.64 6.55
CA SER A 169 9.12 -14.49 5.37
C SER A 169 10.20 -15.58 5.50
N MET A 170 11.31 -15.30 6.18
CA MET A 170 12.36 -16.29 6.44
C MET A 170 11.84 -17.52 7.19
N ALA A 171 10.84 -17.36 8.06
CA ALA A 171 10.23 -18.46 8.82
C ALA A 171 9.12 -19.19 8.05
N VAL A 172 8.58 -18.59 6.99
CA VAL A 172 7.37 -19.05 6.28
C VAL A 172 7.68 -19.42 4.83
N ARG A 173 8.96 -19.60 4.49
CA ARG A 173 9.48 -19.83 3.12
C ARG A 173 8.75 -20.95 2.39
N ASP A 174 8.49 -22.06 3.07
CA ASP A 174 7.88 -23.24 2.47
C ASP A 174 6.37 -23.10 2.24
N LEU A 175 5.73 -22.08 2.83
CA LEU A 175 4.30 -21.79 2.66
C LEU A 175 4.01 -20.70 1.61
N LEU A 176 5.04 -20.16 0.92
CA LEU A 176 4.91 -19.02 0.02
C LEU A 176 5.32 -19.39 -1.41
N THR A 177 4.55 -20.29 -2.02
CA THR A 177 4.80 -20.75 -3.40
C THR A 177 4.61 -19.60 -4.41
N PRO A 178 5.27 -19.67 -5.59
CA PRO A 178 5.10 -18.66 -6.64
C PRO A 178 3.64 -18.40 -7.02
N ASP A 179 2.80 -19.43 -6.98
CA ASP A 179 1.36 -19.33 -7.26
C ASP A 179 0.63 -18.53 -6.18
N ILE A 180 0.91 -18.78 -4.90
CA ILE A 180 0.35 -17.98 -3.80
C ILE A 180 0.75 -16.50 -3.96
N VAL A 181 2.03 -16.25 -4.22
CA VAL A 181 2.57 -14.91 -4.40
C VAL A 181 1.89 -14.19 -5.56
N ARG A 182 1.64 -14.88 -6.68
CA ARG A 182 0.93 -14.35 -7.85
C ARG A 182 -0.50 -13.96 -7.50
N GLU A 183 -1.25 -14.85 -6.87
CA GLU A 183 -2.66 -14.63 -6.55
C GLU A 183 -2.85 -13.55 -5.48
N MET A 184 -2.01 -13.53 -4.44
CA MET A 184 -1.97 -12.43 -3.46
C MET A 184 -1.62 -11.09 -4.12
N SER A 185 -0.68 -11.11 -5.07
CA SER A 185 -0.30 -9.90 -5.82
C SER A 185 -1.46 -9.36 -6.64
N ALA A 186 -2.19 -10.21 -7.33
CA ALA A 186 -3.30 -9.79 -8.16
C ALA A 186 -4.41 -9.12 -7.32
N VAL A 187 -4.75 -9.70 -6.16
CA VAL A 187 -5.71 -9.10 -5.22
C VAL A 187 -5.20 -7.75 -4.71
N GLY A 188 -3.93 -7.68 -4.27
CA GLY A 188 -3.34 -6.41 -3.81
C GLY A 188 -3.31 -5.33 -4.91
N SER A 189 -3.01 -5.71 -6.16
CA SER A 189 -3.03 -4.79 -7.30
C SER A 189 -4.44 -4.27 -7.60
N LEU A 190 -5.48 -5.08 -7.40
CA LEU A 190 -6.86 -4.61 -7.51
C LEU A 190 -7.22 -3.59 -6.40
N LEU A 191 -6.72 -3.78 -5.17
CA LEU A 191 -6.86 -2.78 -4.10
C LEU A 191 -6.15 -1.47 -4.43
N VAL A 192 -4.97 -1.54 -5.06
CA VAL A 192 -4.25 -0.36 -5.55
C VAL A 192 -5.10 0.42 -6.55
N ALA A 193 -5.75 -0.28 -7.51
CA ALA A 193 -6.66 0.37 -8.44
C ALA A 193 -7.81 1.10 -7.73
N ALA A 194 -8.38 0.51 -6.66
CA ALA A 194 -9.41 1.15 -5.85
C ALA A 194 -8.91 2.44 -5.16
N ILE A 195 -7.65 2.51 -4.75
CA ILE A 195 -7.06 3.75 -4.22
C ILE A 195 -6.95 4.82 -5.31
N GLY A 196 -6.56 4.44 -6.52
CA GLY A 196 -6.54 5.37 -7.64
C GLY A 196 -7.92 5.99 -7.94
N ILE A 197 -9.01 5.23 -7.76
CA ILE A 197 -10.39 5.75 -7.85
C ILE A 197 -10.67 6.81 -6.77
N ASN A 198 -10.20 6.60 -5.53
CA ASN A 198 -10.32 7.61 -4.46
C ASN A 198 -9.58 8.91 -4.83
N PHE A 199 -8.42 8.80 -5.49
CA PHE A 199 -7.64 9.95 -5.95
C PHE A 199 -8.32 10.75 -7.06
N LEU A 200 -9.14 10.10 -7.88
CA LEU A 200 -9.97 10.78 -8.88
C LEU A 200 -11.16 11.52 -8.26
N GLY A 201 -11.46 11.29 -6.98
CA GLY A 201 -12.59 11.94 -6.29
C GLY A 201 -13.96 11.46 -6.76
N VAL A 202 -14.04 10.30 -7.44
CA VAL A 202 -15.29 9.78 -8.00
C VAL A 202 -16.18 9.20 -6.90
N LYS A 203 -15.63 8.27 -6.11
CA LYS A 203 -16.32 7.65 -4.97
C LYS A 203 -15.31 7.15 -3.96
N GLU A 204 -15.56 7.40 -2.68
CA GLU A 204 -14.69 6.95 -1.61
C GLU A 204 -14.91 5.46 -1.32
N ILE A 205 -13.86 4.67 -1.54
CA ILE A 205 -13.77 3.27 -1.21
C ILE A 205 -12.91 3.15 0.06
N ARG A 206 -13.42 2.48 1.10
CA ARG A 206 -12.67 2.18 2.33
C ARG A 206 -11.66 1.05 2.08
N VAL A 207 -10.62 1.34 1.31
CA VAL A 207 -9.64 0.33 0.87
C VAL A 207 -8.95 -0.36 2.05
N ALA A 208 -8.79 0.33 3.18
CA ALA A 208 -8.29 -0.27 4.41
C ALA A 208 -9.11 -1.49 4.87
N ASN A 209 -10.44 -1.46 4.70
CA ASN A 209 -11.32 -2.58 5.03
C ASN A 209 -11.27 -3.72 3.99
N LEU A 210 -10.61 -3.51 2.85
CA LEU A 210 -10.42 -4.56 1.84
C LEU A 210 -9.09 -5.30 2.01
N ILE A 211 -8.16 -4.81 2.85
CA ILE A 211 -6.83 -5.39 3.08
C ILE A 211 -6.86 -6.90 3.39
N PRO A 212 -7.80 -7.42 4.20
CA PRO A 212 -7.85 -8.86 4.50
C PRO A 212 -7.98 -9.74 3.25
N ALA A 213 -8.50 -9.21 2.14
CA ALA A 213 -8.61 -9.92 0.86
C ALA A 213 -7.26 -10.47 0.39
N ILE A 214 -6.17 -9.74 0.63
CA ILE A 214 -4.83 -10.14 0.16
C ILE A 214 -4.39 -11.48 0.77
N PHE A 215 -4.87 -11.83 1.96
CA PHE A 215 -4.46 -13.05 2.66
C PHE A 215 -5.32 -14.27 2.32
N ILE A 216 -6.49 -14.08 1.68
CA ILE A 216 -7.39 -15.17 1.32
C ILE A 216 -6.76 -16.16 0.32
N PRO A 217 -6.03 -15.73 -0.74
CA PRO A 217 -5.34 -16.67 -1.63
C PRO A 217 -4.32 -17.56 -0.92
N TRP A 218 -3.57 -17.01 0.04
CA TRP A 218 -2.64 -17.78 0.85
C TRP A 218 -3.38 -18.84 1.68
N ALA A 219 -4.45 -18.45 2.39
CA ALA A 219 -5.22 -19.38 3.20
C ALA A 219 -5.86 -20.49 2.36
N TYR A 220 -6.43 -20.15 1.19
CA TYR A 220 -7.07 -21.11 0.31
C TYR A 220 -6.09 -22.11 -0.30
N ILE A 221 -4.98 -21.63 -0.89
CA ILE A 221 -4.02 -22.50 -1.57
C ILE A 221 -3.24 -23.34 -0.54
N ALA A 222 -2.94 -22.79 0.64
CA ALA A 222 -2.35 -23.57 1.72
C ALA A 222 -3.28 -24.70 2.20
N PHE A 223 -4.58 -24.46 2.29
CA PHE A 223 -5.58 -25.49 2.60
C PHE A 223 -5.70 -26.53 1.49
N GLU A 224 -5.78 -26.11 0.23
CA GLU A 224 -5.82 -26.99 -0.95
C GLU A 224 -4.61 -27.94 -0.98
N ALA A 225 -3.41 -27.43 -0.72
CA ALA A 225 -2.18 -28.23 -0.67
C ALA A 225 -2.12 -29.22 0.50
N ALA A 226 -2.85 -28.98 1.60
CA ALA A 226 -2.91 -29.86 2.75
C ALA A 226 -3.97 -30.98 2.60
N VAL A 227 -5.04 -30.73 1.83
CA VAL A 227 -6.15 -31.69 1.62
C VAL A 227 -5.89 -32.63 0.44
N LEU A 228 -5.14 -32.18 -0.58
CA LEU A 228 -4.83 -32.97 -1.79
C LEU A 228 -3.51 -33.76 -1.71
N LYS A 229 -2.84 -33.76 -0.55
CA LYS A 229 -1.73 -34.67 -0.22
C LYS A 229 -2.25 -35.86 0.58
#